data_AF-A0A2S2C4B8-F1
#
_entry.id   AF-A0A2S2C4B8-F1
#
_cell.length_a   1.000
_cell.length_b   1.000
_cell.length_c   1.000
_cell.angle_alpha   90.00
_cell.angle_beta   90.00
_cell.angle_gamma   90.00
#
_symmetry.space_group_name_H-M   'P 1'
#
loop_
_entity.id
_entity.type
_entity.pdbx_description
1 polymer ?
#
loop_
_entity_poly.entity_id
_entity_poly.type
_entity_poly.pdbx_seq_one_letter_code
_entity_poly.pdbx_strand_id
1 'polypeptide(L)'
;MPIPQGPRNTQLPQRQLLRELQTTAEENLRRHRKALDDWHPHDYLPLNGGTPPPRMMYPERRELDDVAEAAMIITLLTADNLPSGLQQMTDSVAKDSAWATWVRMWTAENDRHYVVLRDYLVKLRGVDPVALERARMENMTVGISCALEGASLLHSLASVTLQELATRVAHQNIGPVCGDPLAGRILTRIGDEKDLHTIFYRNLCAAALELTPDQAVRAVGDVVLNFQMPGVTRPGFRHTATRMAQYGIYDIRQHLDQVLRPTLEEWKLFERNDFGKEGEQVRECIGRHLEDLEMQARRFEQSRDRTCSPTPNSRAEEPGGQRSRWATSSFRATSAACI
;
A
#
# COMPACT_ATOMS: atom_id res chain seq x y z
N MET A 1 8.01 -7.88 44.95
CA MET A 1 7.78 -7.11 43.71
C MET A 1 8.24 -7.96 42.55
N PRO A 2 7.47 -8.13 41.46
CA PRO A 2 8.00 -8.79 40.28
C PRO A 2 9.05 -7.87 39.65
N ILE A 3 10.21 -8.43 39.36
CA ILE A 3 11.30 -7.77 38.63
C ILE A 3 10.74 -7.41 37.23
N PRO A 4 10.86 -6.16 36.75
CA PRO A 4 10.52 -5.84 35.37
C PRO A 4 11.43 -6.70 34.48
N GLN A 5 10.82 -7.63 33.74
CA GLN A 5 11.58 -8.43 32.80
C GLN A 5 11.99 -7.50 31.67
N GLY A 6 13.30 -7.25 31.55
CA GLY A 6 13.87 -6.55 30.41
C GLY A 6 13.49 -7.26 29.10
N PRO A 7 13.68 -6.60 27.95
CA PRO A 7 13.26 -7.11 26.65
C PRO A 7 13.75 -8.56 26.46
N ARG A 8 12.80 -9.48 26.23
CA ARG A 8 13.12 -10.89 25.98
C ARG A 8 13.71 -10.97 24.58
N ASN A 9 15.02 -11.13 24.49
CA ASN A 9 15.71 -11.35 23.21
C ASN A 9 15.52 -12.79 22.70
N THR A 10 14.32 -13.34 22.83
CA THR A 10 13.96 -14.71 22.45
C THR A 10 12.92 -14.64 21.35
N GLN A 11 13.17 -15.26 20.21
CA GLN A 11 12.19 -15.37 19.13
C GLN A 11 10.90 -16.00 19.67
N LEU A 12 9.78 -15.31 19.48
CA LEU A 12 8.47 -15.79 19.89
C LEU A 12 7.82 -16.55 18.73
N PRO A 13 7.23 -17.73 18.99
CA PRO A 13 6.44 -18.42 17.98
C PRO A 13 5.17 -17.63 17.66
N GLN A 14 4.64 -17.78 16.44
CA GLN A 14 3.49 -17.02 15.94
C GLN A 14 2.26 -17.07 16.86
N ARG A 15 1.95 -18.24 17.43
CA ARG A 15 0.84 -18.39 18.39
C ARG A 15 1.05 -17.58 19.67
N GLN A 16 2.29 -17.41 20.11
CA GLN A 16 2.58 -16.56 21.27
C GLN A 16 2.48 -15.10 20.89
N LEU A 17 3.04 -14.67 19.75
CA LEU A 17 2.89 -13.29 19.26
C LEU A 17 1.42 -12.86 19.17
N LEU A 18 0.55 -13.71 18.60
CA LEU A 18 -0.90 -13.45 18.53
C LEU A 18 -1.55 -13.27 19.92
N ARG A 19 -1.08 -14.01 20.93
CA ARG A 19 -1.58 -13.90 22.30
C ARG A 19 -1.07 -12.65 23.01
N GLU A 20 0.24 -12.37 22.91
CA GLU A 20 0.86 -11.22 23.58
C GLU A 20 0.36 -9.89 22.98
N LEU A 21 0.08 -9.85 21.67
CA LEU A 21 -0.45 -8.67 20.98
C LEU A 21 -1.99 -8.57 21.02
N GLN A 22 -2.68 -9.51 21.68
CA GLN A 22 -4.15 -9.57 21.72
C GLN A 22 -4.77 -8.28 22.29
N THR A 23 -4.23 -7.78 23.41
CA THR A 23 -4.72 -6.55 24.05
C THR A 23 -4.58 -5.34 23.12
N THR A 24 -3.41 -5.20 22.47
CA THR A 24 -3.17 -4.11 21.51
C THR A 24 -4.13 -4.20 20.32
N ALA A 25 -4.43 -5.41 19.83
CA ALA A 25 -5.40 -5.63 18.76
C ALA A 25 -6.83 -5.24 19.18
N GLU A 26 -7.25 -5.58 20.40
CA GLU A 26 -8.56 -5.21 20.95
C GLU A 26 -8.71 -3.69 21.08
N GLU A 27 -7.68 -3.02 21.61
CA GLU A 27 -7.67 -1.57 21.76
C GLU A 27 -7.73 -0.86 20.40
N ASN A 28 -6.96 -1.33 19.42
CA ASN A 28 -6.95 -0.74 18.10
C ASN A 28 -8.21 -1.05 17.29
N LEU A 29 -8.82 -2.23 17.48
CA LEU A 29 -10.13 -2.55 16.88
C LEU A 29 -11.21 -1.61 17.41
N ARG A 30 -11.24 -1.38 18.73
CA ARG A 30 -12.15 -0.41 19.36
C ARG A 30 -11.87 1.02 18.87
N ARG A 31 -10.61 1.41 18.73
CA ARG A 31 -10.20 2.72 18.20
C ARG A 31 -10.70 2.90 16.76
N HIS A 32 -10.48 1.90 15.90
CA HIS A 32 -10.91 1.92 14.50
C HIS A 32 -12.43 2.07 14.40
N ARG A 33 -13.20 1.24 15.11
CA ARG A 33 -14.67 1.32 15.09
C ARG A 33 -15.22 2.68 15.53
N LYS A 34 -14.53 3.36 16.45
CA LYS A 34 -14.94 4.70 16.90
C LYS A 34 -14.66 5.78 15.86
N ALA A 35 -13.62 5.60 15.05
CA ALA A 35 -13.18 6.55 14.04
C ALA A 35 -13.79 6.28 12.66
N LEU A 36 -14.35 5.09 12.45
CA LEU A 36 -14.94 4.68 11.18
C LEU A 36 -16.17 5.53 10.87
N ASP A 37 -16.14 6.21 9.74
CA ASP A 37 -17.29 6.89 9.17
C ASP A 37 -18.22 5.88 8.49
N ASP A 38 -19.52 6.05 8.68
CA ASP A 38 -20.52 5.29 7.96
C ASP A 38 -20.69 5.85 6.53
N TRP A 39 -20.39 5.03 5.53
CA TRP A 39 -20.55 5.38 4.11
C TRP A 39 -20.77 4.13 3.27
N HIS A 40 -21.45 4.30 2.15
CA HIS A 40 -21.82 3.22 1.27
C HIS A 40 -21.49 3.54 -0.19
N PRO A 41 -21.18 2.55 -1.04
CA PRO A 41 -20.92 2.79 -2.46
C PRO A 41 -22.03 3.57 -3.18
N HIS A 42 -23.29 3.35 -2.78
CA HIS A 42 -24.45 4.03 -3.35
C HIS A 42 -24.59 5.50 -2.91
N ASP A 43 -23.81 5.96 -1.92
CA ASP A 43 -23.73 7.39 -1.59
C ASP A 43 -22.98 8.17 -2.69
N TYR A 44 -22.16 7.47 -3.49
CA TYR A 44 -21.33 8.05 -4.55
C TYR A 44 -21.86 7.78 -5.95
N LEU A 45 -22.62 6.71 -6.15
CA LEU A 45 -23.11 6.26 -7.45
C LEU A 45 -24.61 6.03 -7.39
N PRO A 46 -25.37 6.46 -8.42
CA PRO A 46 -26.81 6.31 -8.40
C PRO A 46 -27.19 4.83 -8.46
N LEU A 47 -28.18 4.43 -7.67
CA LEU A 47 -28.88 3.16 -7.86
C LEU A 47 -29.60 3.20 -9.22
N ASN A 48 -29.66 2.07 -9.92
CA ASN A 48 -30.19 2.00 -11.30
C ASN A 48 -31.52 2.77 -11.46
N GLY A 49 -31.54 3.77 -12.35
CA GLY A 49 -32.73 4.57 -12.66
C GLY A 49 -33.07 5.67 -11.64
N GLY A 50 -32.27 5.85 -10.59
CA GLY A 50 -32.43 6.93 -9.62
C GLY A 50 -31.89 8.26 -10.14
N THR A 51 -32.58 9.35 -9.79
CA THR A 51 -32.03 10.70 -9.92
C THR A 51 -30.71 10.77 -9.12
N PRO A 52 -29.63 11.33 -9.69
CA PRO A 52 -28.41 11.66 -8.96
C PRO A 52 -28.74 12.25 -7.58
N PRO A 53 -28.05 11.85 -6.49
CA PRO A 53 -28.21 12.55 -5.22
C PRO A 53 -27.99 14.06 -5.47
N PRO A 54 -28.80 14.96 -4.89
CA PRO A 54 -28.88 16.39 -5.27
C PRO A 54 -27.58 17.19 -5.14
N ARG A 55 -26.51 16.58 -4.63
CA ARG A 55 -25.14 17.12 -4.56
C ARG A 55 -24.20 16.65 -5.69
N MET A 56 -24.65 15.82 -6.63
CA MET A 56 -23.80 15.26 -7.69
C MET A 56 -24.30 15.65 -9.08
N MET A 57 -23.64 16.64 -9.69
CA MET A 57 -23.61 16.71 -11.15
C MET A 57 -22.65 15.63 -11.64
N TYR A 58 -23.19 14.59 -12.27
CA TYR A 58 -22.37 13.63 -13.02
C TYR A 58 -22.01 14.28 -14.36
N PRO A 59 -20.73 14.31 -14.76
CA PRO A 59 -20.41 14.66 -16.13
C PRO A 59 -21.05 13.64 -17.08
N GLU A 60 -21.40 14.06 -18.30
CA GLU A 60 -21.68 13.13 -19.39
C GLU A 60 -20.60 12.04 -19.42
N ARG A 61 -20.96 10.80 -19.82
CA ARG A 61 -20.01 9.69 -19.95
C ARG A 61 -18.78 10.19 -20.73
N ARG A 62 -17.68 10.37 -20.02
CA ARG A 62 -16.38 10.79 -20.57
C ARG A 62 -15.38 9.71 -20.21
N GLU A 63 -14.69 9.25 -21.23
CA GLU A 63 -13.57 8.32 -21.10
C GLU A 63 -12.47 8.97 -20.24
N LEU A 64 -11.81 8.14 -19.44
CA LEU A 64 -10.62 8.55 -18.70
C LEU A 64 -9.42 8.58 -19.68
N ASP A 65 -8.42 9.41 -19.38
CA ASP A 65 -7.12 9.27 -20.04
C ASP A 65 -6.52 7.89 -19.72
N ASP A 66 -5.73 7.34 -20.64
CA ASP A 66 -5.09 6.02 -20.50
C ASP A 66 -4.39 5.82 -19.14
N VAL A 67 -3.73 6.87 -18.62
CA VAL A 67 -3.01 6.79 -17.34
C VAL A 67 -3.98 6.78 -16.16
N ALA A 68 -5.04 7.58 -16.23
CA ALA A 68 -6.08 7.63 -15.21
C ALA A 68 -6.86 6.31 -15.14
N GLU A 69 -7.24 5.76 -16.29
CA GLU A 69 -7.91 4.46 -16.36
C GLU A 69 -7.03 3.36 -15.79
N ALA A 70 -5.77 3.28 -16.23
CA ALA A 70 -4.84 2.27 -15.76
C ALA A 70 -4.60 2.36 -14.25
N ALA A 71 -4.48 3.57 -13.69
CA ALA A 71 -4.33 3.77 -12.27
C ALA A 71 -5.58 3.36 -11.48
N MET A 72 -6.77 3.72 -11.95
CA MET A 72 -8.03 3.30 -11.33
C MET A 72 -8.22 1.77 -11.37
N ILE A 73 -7.84 1.12 -12.47
CA ILE A 73 -7.88 -0.34 -12.60
C ILE A 73 -6.89 -1.00 -11.62
N ILE A 74 -5.67 -0.47 -11.48
CA ILE A 74 -4.70 -0.98 -10.50
C ILE A 74 -5.22 -0.81 -9.07
N THR A 75 -5.80 0.34 -8.74
CA THR A 75 -6.43 0.61 -7.44
C THR A 75 -7.56 -0.38 -7.16
N LEU A 76 -8.45 -0.63 -8.12
CA LEU A 76 -9.52 -1.62 -8.00
C LEU A 76 -8.98 -3.02 -7.74
N LEU A 77 -7.99 -3.46 -8.53
CA LEU A 77 -7.43 -4.81 -8.43
C LEU A 77 -6.59 -5.01 -7.17
N THR A 78 -6.00 -3.93 -6.65
CA THR A 78 -5.32 -3.95 -5.36
C THR A 78 -6.32 -4.14 -4.23
N ALA A 79 -7.43 -3.39 -4.24
CA ALA A 79 -8.49 -3.52 -3.24
C ALA A 79 -9.12 -4.93 -3.21
N ASP A 80 -9.30 -5.54 -4.38
CA ASP A 80 -9.91 -6.87 -4.52
C ASP A 80 -9.04 -7.99 -3.93
N ASN A 81 -7.71 -7.85 -3.96
CA ASN A 81 -6.79 -8.94 -3.63
C ASN A 81 -6.00 -8.73 -2.32
N LEU A 82 -5.93 -7.50 -1.79
CA LEU A 82 -5.20 -7.20 -0.55
C LEU A 82 -5.64 -8.10 0.63
N PRO A 83 -6.93 -8.44 0.82
CA PRO A 83 -7.36 -9.27 1.93
C PRO A 83 -6.95 -10.74 1.88
N SER A 84 -6.68 -11.29 0.69
CA SER A 84 -6.43 -12.73 0.50
C SER A 84 -5.15 -13.19 1.22
N GLY A 85 -4.14 -12.31 1.33
CA GLY A 85 -2.87 -12.61 1.99
C GLY A 85 -2.95 -12.74 3.52
N LEU A 86 -3.94 -12.13 4.19
CA LEU A 86 -4.07 -12.18 5.66
C LEU A 86 -5.02 -13.25 6.18
N GLN A 87 -5.92 -13.77 5.34
CA GLN A 87 -6.88 -14.79 5.77
C GLN A 87 -6.19 -16.02 6.38
N GLN A 88 -5.10 -16.48 5.73
CA GLN A 88 -4.33 -17.65 6.18
C GLN A 88 -3.71 -17.48 7.57
N MET A 89 -3.41 -16.26 8.01
CA MET A 89 -2.82 -16.04 9.35
C MET A 89 -3.85 -16.18 10.47
N THR A 90 -5.13 -16.02 10.17
CA THR A 90 -6.20 -16.10 11.17
C THR A 90 -6.79 -17.49 11.37
N ASP A 91 -6.42 -18.46 10.54
CA ASP A 91 -6.88 -19.85 10.69
C ASP A 91 -6.48 -20.48 12.04
N SER A 92 -5.44 -19.92 12.67
CA SER A 92 -4.89 -20.36 13.96
C SER A 92 -5.43 -19.63 15.20
N VAL A 93 -6.28 -18.60 15.04
CA VAL A 93 -6.87 -17.84 16.16
C VAL A 93 -8.31 -18.28 16.46
N ALA A 94 -8.77 -18.02 17.69
CA ALA A 94 -10.18 -18.22 18.03
C ALA A 94 -11.08 -17.34 17.15
N LYS A 95 -12.20 -17.89 16.69
CA LYS A 95 -13.14 -17.22 15.76
C LYS A 95 -13.68 -15.87 16.27
N ASP A 96 -13.80 -15.76 17.59
CA ASP A 96 -14.32 -14.57 18.29
C ASP A 96 -13.21 -13.65 18.81
N SER A 97 -11.95 -13.88 18.42
CA SER A 97 -10.84 -13.00 18.78
C SER A 97 -10.93 -11.64 18.06
N ALA A 98 -10.31 -10.62 18.65
CA ALA A 98 -10.09 -9.33 17.98
C ALA A 98 -9.39 -9.47 16.62
N TRP A 99 -8.43 -10.40 16.49
CA TRP A 99 -7.75 -10.71 15.22
C TRP A 99 -8.72 -11.17 14.14
N ALA A 100 -9.53 -12.18 14.45
CA ALA A 100 -10.49 -12.72 13.50
C ALA A 100 -11.58 -11.68 13.15
N THR A 101 -11.99 -10.87 14.13
CA THR A 101 -12.94 -9.78 13.93
C THR A 101 -12.36 -8.68 13.05
N TRP A 102 -11.12 -8.28 13.29
CA TRP A 102 -10.41 -7.29 12.48
C TRP A 102 -10.28 -7.75 11.03
N VAL A 103 -9.76 -8.96 10.79
CA VAL A 103 -9.56 -9.44 9.41
C VAL A 103 -10.86 -9.50 8.62
N ARG A 104 -11.96 -9.97 9.23
CA ARG A 104 -13.29 -9.95 8.57
C ARG A 104 -13.76 -8.53 8.26
N MET A 105 -13.64 -7.61 9.20
CA MET A 105 -14.06 -6.22 9.04
C MET A 105 -13.22 -5.50 7.99
N TRP A 106 -11.89 -5.58 8.08
CA TRP A 106 -10.97 -5.02 7.11
C TRP A 106 -11.17 -5.61 5.70
N THR A 107 -11.47 -6.91 5.60
CA THR A 107 -11.86 -7.55 4.32
C THR A 107 -13.12 -6.90 3.75
N ALA A 108 -14.17 -6.73 4.58
CA ALA A 108 -15.42 -6.12 4.14
C ALA A 108 -15.26 -4.63 3.75
N GLU A 109 -14.40 -3.88 4.46
CA GLU A 109 -14.07 -2.49 4.14
C GLU A 109 -13.32 -2.39 2.79
N ASN A 110 -12.38 -3.31 2.50
CA ASN A 110 -11.70 -3.36 1.19
C ASN A 110 -12.63 -3.81 0.06
N ASP A 111 -13.54 -4.77 0.30
CA ASP A 111 -14.56 -5.16 -0.67
C ASP A 111 -15.47 -3.97 -1.03
N ARG A 112 -15.83 -3.14 -0.03
CA ARG A 112 -16.54 -1.87 -0.26
C ARG A 112 -15.77 -0.93 -1.19
N HIS A 113 -14.43 -0.84 -1.06
CA HIS A 113 -13.59 -0.05 -1.97
C HIS A 113 -13.66 -0.60 -3.40
N TYR A 114 -13.53 -1.91 -3.55
CA TYR A 114 -13.67 -2.59 -4.85
C TYR A 114 -15.03 -2.29 -5.50
N VAL A 115 -16.13 -2.43 -4.76
CA VAL A 115 -17.49 -2.23 -5.29
C VAL A 115 -17.68 -0.83 -5.85
N VAL A 116 -17.30 0.23 -5.09
CA VAL A 116 -17.48 1.60 -5.56
C VAL A 116 -16.61 1.92 -6.79
N LEU A 117 -15.38 1.40 -6.83
CA LEU A 117 -14.47 1.59 -7.98
C LEU A 117 -14.97 0.86 -9.23
N ARG A 118 -15.44 -0.38 -9.07
CA ARG A 118 -15.98 -1.19 -10.17
C ARG A 118 -17.20 -0.53 -10.77
N ASP A 119 -18.14 -0.13 -9.92
CA ASP A 119 -19.36 0.53 -10.37
C ASP A 119 -19.04 1.86 -11.05
N TYR A 120 -18.08 2.64 -10.55
CA TYR A 120 -17.63 3.86 -11.19
C TYR A 120 -17.08 3.61 -12.60
N LEU A 121 -16.15 2.65 -12.75
CA LEU A 121 -15.50 2.36 -14.04
C LEU A 121 -16.50 1.84 -15.08
N VAL A 122 -17.35 0.88 -14.70
CA VAL A 122 -18.31 0.24 -15.62
C VAL A 122 -19.50 1.15 -15.93
N LYS A 123 -20.06 1.83 -14.93
CA LYS A 123 -21.31 2.60 -15.11
C LYS A 123 -21.06 4.00 -15.67
N LEU A 124 -19.94 4.65 -15.35
CA LEU A 124 -19.70 6.06 -15.71
C LEU A 124 -18.56 6.28 -16.70
N ARG A 125 -17.60 5.36 -16.79
CA ARG A 125 -16.40 5.55 -17.63
C ARG A 125 -16.31 4.66 -18.85
N GLY A 126 -17.22 3.69 -18.99
CA GLY A 126 -17.31 2.88 -20.20
C GLY A 126 -16.16 1.88 -20.37
N VAL A 127 -15.40 1.63 -19.30
CA VAL A 127 -14.39 0.56 -19.27
C VAL A 127 -15.06 -0.77 -19.65
N ASP A 128 -14.42 -1.55 -20.52
CA ASP A 128 -14.93 -2.85 -20.96
C ASP A 128 -15.11 -3.77 -19.73
N PRO A 129 -16.37 -4.12 -19.38
CA PRO A 129 -16.64 -4.92 -18.19
C PRO A 129 -16.10 -6.34 -18.33
N VAL A 130 -15.99 -6.88 -19.55
CA VAL A 130 -15.47 -8.23 -19.78
C VAL A 130 -13.96 -8.25 -19.60
N ALA A 131 -13.25 -7.27 -20.15
CA ALA A 131 -11.81 -7.13 -19.96
C ALA A 131 -11.45 -6.92 -18.48
N LEU A 132 -12.19 -6.05 -17.79
CA LEU A 132 -12.00 -5.78 -16.36
C LEU A 132 -12.24 -7.04 -15.51
N GLU A 133 -13.32 -7.78 -15.79
CA GLU A 133 -13.64 -9.03 -15.09
C GLU A 133 -12.54 -10.09 -15.29
N ARG A 134 -12.01 -10.22 -16.52
CA ARG A 134 -10.89 -11.14 -16.80
C ARG A 134 -9.63 -10.75 -16.04
N ALA A 135 -9.26 -9.47 -16.07
CA ALA A 135 -8.10 -8.97 -15.33
C ALA A 135 -8.24 -9.21 -13.83
N ARG A 136 -9.46 -9.08 -13.29
CA ARG A 136 -9.77 -9.39 -11.90
C ARG A 136 -9.60 -10.88 -11.59
N MET A 137 -10.19 -11.77 -12.41
CA MET A 137 -10.03 -13.22 -12.21
C MET A 137 -8.57 -13.65 -12.26
N GLU A 138 -7.79 -13.11 -13.19
CA GLU A 138 -6.35 -13.37 -13.27
C GLU A 138 -5.62 -12.90 -12.01
N ASN A 139 -5.86 -11.65 -11.58
CA ASN A 139 -5.25 -11.08 -10.39
C ASN A 139 -5.58 -11.88 -9.11
N MET A 140 -6.84 -12.31 -8.95
CA MET A 140 -7.29 -13.11 -7.82
C MET A 140 -6.76 -14.54 -7.84
N THR A 141 -6.53 -15.13 -9.02
CA THR A 141 -6.05 -16.52 -9.15
C THR A 141 -4.54 -16.63 -8.99
N VAL A 142 -3.78 -15.64 -9.49
CA VAL A 142 -2.33 -15.56 -9.29
C VAL A 142 -2.01 -15.20 -7.84
N GLY A 143 -2.93 -14.48 -7.18
CA GLY A 143 -2.71 -13.89 -5.86
C GLY A 143 -1.76 -12.71 -5.92
N ILE A 144 -1.70 -11.92 -4.84
CA ILE A 144 -0.55 -11.04 -4.64
C ILE A 144 0.57 -11.98 -4.23
N SER A 145 1.60 -12.09 -5.08
CA SER A 145 2.91 -12.53 -4.62
C SER A 145 3.35 -11.52 -3.56
N CYS A 146 2.93 -11.72 -2.32
CA CYS A 146 3.73 -11.24 -1.23
C CYS A 146 5.02 -12.05 -1.39
N ALA A 147 6.17 -11.40 -1.57
CA ALA A 147 7.46 -12.07 -1.69
C ALA A 147 7.84 -12.91 -0.43
N LEU A 148 6.88 -13.13 0.45
CA LEU A 148 6.90 -13.73 1.76
C LEU A 148 5.77 -14.77 1.83
N GLU A 149 5.69 -15.69 0.87
CA GLU A 149 4.94 -16.95 1.09
C GLU A 149 5.48 -17.60 2.38
N GLY A 150 4.62 -17.82 3.38
CA GLY A 150 5.04 -18.21 4.74
C GLY A 150 5.37 -17.04 5.69
N ALA A 151 4.99 -15.80 5.35
CA ALA A 151 5.16 -14.62 6.18
C ALA A 151 4.67 -14.83 7.62
N SER A 152 5.56 -14.60 8.59
CA SER A 152 5.16 -14.52 10.00
C SER A 152 4.23 -13.32 10.22
N LEU A 153 3.45 -13.34 11.32
CA LEU A 153 2.58 -12.22 11.71
C LEU A 153 3.28 -10.86 11.56
N LEU A 154 4.53 -10.76 12.03
CA LEU A 154 5.30 -9.52 12.03
C LEU A 154 5.57 -8.97 10.62
N HIS A 155 5.89 -9.86 9.67
CA HIS A 155 6.07 -9.48 8.27
C HIS A 155 4.79 -8.91 7.69
N SER A 156 3.65 -9.55 7.97
CA SER A 156 2.38 -9.07 7.47
C SER A 156 1.96 -7.75 8.10
N LEU A 157 2.20 -7.55 9.41
CA LEU A 157 1.96 -6.26 10.06
C LEU A 157 2.77 -5.14 9.39
N ALA A 158 4.07 -5.36 9.16
CA ALA A 158 4.93 -4.38 8.50
C ALA A 158 4.53 -4.15 7.04
N SER A 159 4.32 -5.23 6.27
CA SER A 159 3.98 -5.19 4.85
C SER A 159 2.67 -4.47 4.60
N VAL A 160 1.62 -4.80 5.37
CA VAL A 160 0.32 -4.13 5.22
C VAL A 160 0.41 -2.67 5.65
N THR A 161 1.17 -2.34 6.70
CA THR A 161 1.38 -0.92 7.08
C THR A 161 1.93 -0.11 5.91
N LEU A 162 2.96 -0.60 5.23
CA LEU A 162 3.55 0.11 4.10
C LEU A 162 2.63 0.11 2.86
N GLN A 163 1.90 -0.98 2.61
CA GLN A 163 0.97 -1.07 1.48
C GLN A 163 -0.24 -0.15 1.64
N GLU A 164 -0.81 -0.03 2.84
CA GLU A 164 -1.94 0.87 3.10
C GLU A 164 -1.53 2.34 2.93
N LEU A 165 -0.35 2.72 3.42
CA LEU A 165 0.19 4.07 3.17
C LEU A 165 0.50 4.33 1.70
N ALA A 166 1.13 3.38 1.01
CA ALA A 166 1.47 3.52 -0.40
C ALA A 166 0.21 3.70 -1.27
N THR A 167 -0.81 2.88 -1.04
CA THR A 167 -2.09 2.98 -1.76
C THR A 167 -2.83 4.27 -1.42
N ARG A 168 -2.82 4.70 -0.15
CA ARG A 168 -3.38 5.99 0.27
C ARG A 168 -2.72 7.17 -0.44
N VAL A 169 -1.39 7.21 -0.53
CA VAL A 169 -0.65 8.25 -1.29
C VAL A 169 -1.04 8.21 -2.77
N ALA A 170 -1.09 7.01 -3.38
CA ALA A 170 -1.51 6.87 -4.77
C ALA A 170 -2.94 7.39 -5.00
N HIS A 171 -3.91 7.03 -4.14
CA HIS A 171 -5.31 7.46 -4.26
C HIS A 171 -5.45 8.98 -4.23
N GLN A 172 -4.71 9.66 -3.36
CA GLN A 172 -4.70 11.12 -3.28
C GLN A 172 -4.25 11.78 -4.58
N ASN A 173 -3.32 11.15 -5.30
CA ASN A 173 -2.76 11.69 -6.54
C ASN A 173 -3.56 11.27 -7.80
N ILE A 174 -4.32 10.17 -7.77
CA ILE A 174 -5.14 9.74 -8.91
C ILE A 174 -6.31 10.70 -9.15
N GLY A 175 -6.94 11.22 -8.09
CA GLY A 175 -8.11 12.10 -8.19
C GLY A 175 -7.93 13.28 -9.16
N PRO A 176 -6.86 14.09 -9.00
CA PRO A 176 -6.53 15.16 -9.94
C PRO A 176 -6.26 14.69 -11.37
N VAL A 177 -5.59 13.53 -11.54
CA VAL A 177 -5.26 12.97 -12.87
C VAL A 177 -6.51 12.51 -13.62
N CYS A 178 -7.54 12.02 -12.92
CA CYS A 178 -8.81 11.66 -13.54
C CYS A 178 -9.58 12.85 -14.13
N GLY A 179 -9.30 14.08 -13.69
CA GLY A 179 -10.05 15.27 -14.10
C GLY A 179 -11.55 15.21 -13.73
N ASP A 180 -11.92 14.33 -12.80
CA ASP A 180 -13.30 14.07 -12.39
C ASP A 180 -13.48 14.29 -10.89
N PRO A 181 -14.30 15.28 -10.47
CA PRO A 181 -14.59 15.53 -9.07
C PRO A 181 -15.18 14.33 -8.33
N LEU A 182 -15.92 13.44 -9.02
CA LEU A 182 -16.47 12.25 -8.37
C LEU A 182 -15.37 11.23 -8.05
N ALA A 183 -14.47 10.94 -8.99
CA ALA A 183 -13.29 10.11 -8.72
C ALA A 183 -12.50 10.65 -7.54
N GLY A 184 -12.25 11.96 -7.51
CA GLY A 184 -11.56 12.62 -6.40
C GLY A 184 -12.24 12.38 -5.05
N ARG A 185 -13.58 12.50 -4.97
CA ARG A 185 -14.33 12.21 -3.74
C ARG A 185 -14.29 10.74 -3.33
N ILE A 186 -14.43 9.82 -4.29
CA ILE A 186 -14.34 8.37 -4.02
C ILE A 186 -12.96 8.02 -3.47
N LEU A 187 -11.91 8.47 -4.15
CA LEU A 187 -10.52 8.17 -3.76
C LEU A 187 -10.11 8.83 -2.46
N THR A 188 -10.62 10.04 -2.17
CA THR A 188 -10.45 10.68 -0.86
C THR A 188 -11.06 9.82 0.25
N ARG A 189 -12.32 9.38 0.06
CA ARG A 189 -13.01 8.54 1.05
C ARG A 189 -12.29 7.21 1.29
N ILE A 190 -11.83 6.56 0.22
CA ILE A 190 -11.01 5.35 0.32
C ILE A 190 -9.71 5.67 1.08
N GLY A 191 -9.04 6.77 0.73
CA GLY A 191 -7.82 7.22 1.42
C GLY A 191 -7.99 7.43 2.92
N ASP A 192 -9.10 8.02 3.35
CA ASP A 192 -9.42 8.24 4.77
C ASP A 192 -9.52 6.91 5.53
N GLU A 193 -10.16 5.88 4.94
CA GLU A 193 -10.19 4.55 5.55
C GLU A 193 -8.84 3.84 5.53
N LYS A 194 -8.05 4.03 4.47
CA LYS A 194 -6.69 3.49 4.38
C LYS A 194 -5.77 4.08 5.46
N ASP A 195 -5.98 5.34 5.84
CA ASP A 195 -5.32 5.95 7.00
C ASP A 195 -5.73 5.25 8.31
N LEU A 196 -7.00 4.89 8.49
CA LEU A 196 -7.45 4.13 9.66
C LEU A 196 -6.83 2.72 9.71
N HIS A 197 -6.80 2.02 8.57
CA HIS A 197 -6.16 0.71 8.41
C HIS A 197 -4.68 0.78 8.77
N THR A 198 -3.96 1.76 8.22
CA THR A 198 -2.55 2.00 8.51
C THR A 198 -2.32 2.10 10.01
N ILE A 199 -3.10 2.90 10.73
CA ILE A 199 -2.84 3.10 12.16
C ILE A 199 -3.08 1.80 12.96
N PHE A 200 -4.02 0.94 12.55
CA PHE A 200 -4.21 -0.37 13.19
C PHE A 200 -2.93 -1.23 13.10
N TYR A 201 -2.40 -1.42 11.88
CA TYR A 201 -1.21 -2.24 11.65
C TYR A 201 0.08 -1.61 12.20
N ARG A 202 0.23 -0.29 12.05
CA ARG A 202 1.37 0.48 12.55
C ARG A 202 1.49 0.38 14.07
N ASN A 203 0.38 0.50 14.80
CA ASN A 203 0.37 0.39 16.26
C ASN A 203 0.68 -1.04 16.74
N LEU A 204 0.24 -2.06 16.01
CA LEU A 204 0.59 -3.44 16.31
C LEU A 204 2.07 -3.72 16.05
N CYS A 205 2.64 -3.17 14.98
CA CYS A 205 4.07 -3.27 14.70
C CYS A 205 4.90 -2.54 15.77
N ALA A 206 4.46 -1.36 16.21
CA ALA A 206 5.08 -0.65 17.34
C ALA A 206 5.06 -1.50 18.63
N ALA A 207 3.93 -2.10 18.98
CA ALA A 207 3.84 -3.00 20.13
C ALA A 207 4.71 -4.25 19.98
N ALA A 208 4.88 -4.76 18.75
CA ALA A 208 5.78 -5.87 18.48
C ALA A 208 7.26 -5.48 18.65
N LEU A 209 7.65 -4.26 18.28
CA LEU A 209 8.99 -3.73 18.52
C LEU A 209 9.29 -3.59 20.01
N GLU A 210 8.31 -3.25 20.86
CA GLU A 210 8.47 -3.27 22.32
C GLU A 210 8.56 -4.70 22.89
N LEU A 211 7.81 -5.64 22.32
CA LEU A 211 7.71 -7.00 22.83
C LEU A 211 8.94 -7.86 22.49
N THR A 212 9.40 -7.78 21.23
CA THR A 212 10.49 -8.59 20.69
C THR A 212 11.30 -7.77 19.67
N PRO A 213 12.13 -6.82 20.14
CA PRO A 213 12.77 -5.81 19.28
C PRO A 213 13.52 -6.41 18.08
N ASP A 214 14.40 -7.39 18.32
CA ASP A 214 15.23 -8.01 17.27
C ASP A 214 14.40 -8.80 16.26
N GLN A 215 13.37 -9.54 16.71
CA GLN A 215 12.51 -10.30 15.81
C GLN A 215 11.62 -9.38 14.95
N ALA A 216 11.13 -8.29 15.55
CA ALA A 216 10.28 -7.31 14.87
C ALA A 216 11.08 -6.45 13.89
N VAL A 217 12.25 -5.93 14.27
CA VAL A 217 13.08 -5.12 13.34
C VAL A 217 13.56 -5.94 12.16
N ARG A 218 13.85 -7.24 12.34
CA ARG A 218 14.16 -8.15 11.23
C ARG A 218 13.02 -8.19 10.22
N ALA A 219 11.79 -8.41 10.66
CA ALA A 219 10.63 -8.44 9.78
C ALA A 219 10.38 -7.08 9.09
N VAL A 220 10.59 -5.97 9.81
CA VAL A 220 10.52 -4.62 9.23
C VAL A 220 11.58 -4.44 8.14
N GLY A 221 12.83 -4.84 8.41
CA GLY A 221 13.93 -4.76 7.46
C GLY A 221 13.65 -5.59 6.20
N ASP A 222 13.24 -6.84 6.38
CA ASP A 222 12.89 -7.73 5.26
C ASP A 222 11.81 -7.11 4.37
N VAL A 223 10.79 -6.49 4.97
CA VAL A 223 9.72 -5.81 4.23
C VAL A 223 10.19 -4.52 3.57
N VAL A 224 10.93 -3.65 4.26
CA VAL A 224 11.39 -2.37 3.72
C VAL A 224 12.34 -2.59 2.54
N LEU A 225 13.31 -3.50 2.69
CA LEU A 225 14.33 -3.78 1.68
C LEU A 225 13.75 -4.47 0.43
N ASN A 226 12.65 -5.21 0.58
CA ASN A 226 12.02 -5.98 -0.49
C ASN A 226 10.63 -5.47 -0.86
N PHE A 227 10.28 -4.23 -0.49
CA PHE A 227 8.96 -3.69 -0.76
C PHE A 227 8.66 -3.71 -2.26
N GLN A 228 7.50 -4.22 -2.63
CA GLN A 228 7.02 -4.25 -4.00
C GLN A 228 5.65 -3.63 -4.08
N MET A 229 5.43 -2.79 -5.09
CA MET A 229 4.11 -2.26 -5.35
C MET A 229 3.14 -3.41 -5.71
N PRO A 230 1.89 -3.37 -5.20
CA PRO A 230 0.85 -4.28 -5.63
C PRO A 230 0.70 -4.27 -7.16
N GLY A 231 0.59 -5.45 -7.76
CA GLY A 231 0.45 -5.62 -9.21
C GLY A 231 1.76 -5.77 -9.99
N VAL A 232 2.93 -5.79 -9.34
CA VAL A 232 4.24 -6.00 -10.00
C VAL A 232 4.33 -7.27 -10.85
N THR A 233 3.57 -8.29 -10.52
CA THR A 233 3.50 -9.57 -11.25
C THR A 233 2.68 -9.49 -12.53
N ARG A 234 1.94 -8.39 -12.78
CA ARG A 234 1.07 -8.26 -13.94
C ARG A 234 1.85 -7.96 -15.22
N PRO A 235 1.48 -8.59 -16.35
CA PRO A 235 2.03 -8.23 -17.65
C PRO A 235 1.88 -6.72 -17.93
N GLY A 236 2.94 -6.07 -18.39
CA GLY A 236 2.92 -4.64 -18.71
C GLY A 236 2.97 -3.68 -17.52
N PHE A 237 2.89 -4.16 -16.26
CA PHE A 237 2.89 -3.29 -15.06
C PHE A 237 4.06 -2.31 -15.05
N ARG A 238 5.25 -2.76 -15.48
CA ARG A 238 6.45 -1.92 -15.54
C ARG A 238 6.23 -0.64 -16.38
N HIS A 239 5.57 -0.78 -17.53
CA HIS A 239 5.29 0.36 -18.40
C HIS A 239 4.28 1.30 -17.73
N THR A 240 3.19 0.74 -17.19
CA THR A 240 2.16 1.49 -16.47
C THR A 240 2.71 2.23 -15.26
N ALA A 241 3.49 1.57 -14.41
CA ALA A 241 4.13 2.16 -13.24
C ALA A 241 5.07 3.32 -13.61
N THR A 242 5.81 3.20 -14.73
CA THR A 242 6.65 4.30 -15.23
C THR A 242 5.81 5.52 -15.61
N ARG A 243 4.68 5.30 -16.30
CA ARG A 243 3.76 6.39 -16.67
C ARG A 243 3.09 7.00 -15.45
N MET A 244 2.63 6.19 -14.49
CA MET A 244 2.07 6.66 -13.23
C MET A 244 3.06 7.56 -12.47
N ALA A 245 4.33 7.17 -12.40
CA ALA A 245 5.38 7.98 -11.78
C ALA A 245 5.61 9.31 -12.53
N GLN A 246 5.58 9.30 -13.86
CA GLN A 246 5.69 10.52 -14.68
C GLN A 246 4.53 11.49 -14.46
N TYR A 247 3.32 10.97 -14.27
CA TYR A 247 2.11 11.74 -13.98
C TYR A 247 1.99 12.11 -12.48
N GLY A 248 2.98 11.77 -11.65
CA GLY A 248 3.02 12.11 -10.23
C GLY A 248 2.04 11.30 -9.36
N ILE A 249 1.52 10.17 -9.87
CA ILE A 249 0.58 9.32 -9.12
C ILE A 249 1.30 8.61 -7.97
N TYR A 250 2.40 7.93 -8.29
CA TYR A 250 3.23 7.26 -7.29
C TYR A 250 4.66 7.11 -7.80
N ASP A 251 5.62 7.73 -7.11
CA ASP A 251 7.04 7.64 -7.41
C ASP A 251 7.90 7.35 -6.16
N ILE A 252 9.20 7.15 -6.38
CA ILE A 252 10.14 6.83 -5.31
C ILE A 252 10.29 7.94 -4.26
N ARG A 253 10.14 9.22 -4.66
CA ARG A 253 10.24 10.36 -3.76
C ARG A 253 9.05 10.34 -2.81
N GLN A 254 7.85 10.14 -3.36
CA GLN A 254 6.63 9.98 -2.59
C GLN A 254 6.70 8.75 -1.67
N HIS A 255 7.21 7.61 -2.14
CA HIS A 255 7.41 6.43 -1.30
C HIS A 255 8.36 6.69 -0.12
N LEU A 256 9.51 7.32 -0.38
CA LEU A 256 10.49 7.60 0.66
C LEU A 256 9.92 8.56 1.72
N ASP A 257 9.35 9.68 1.28
CA ASP A 257 9.01 10.78 2.18
C ASP A 257 7.64 10.64 2.84
N GLN A 258 6.70 9.95 2.20
CA GLN A 258 5.32 9.81 2.70
C GLN A 258 5.00 8.41 3.23
N VAL A 259 5.81 7.38 2.90
CA VAL A 259 5.59 6.01 3.35
C VAL A 259 6.69 5.56 4.31
N LEU A 260 7.95 5.52 3.85
CA LEU A 260 9.04 4.94 4.65
C LEU A 260 9.43 5.82 5.83
N ARG A 261 9.84 7.07 5.59
CA ARG A 261 10.34 7.96 6.67
C ARG A 261 9.30 8.14 7.79
N PRO A 262 8.02 8.48 7.51
CA PRO A 262 7.05 8.69 8.58
C PRO A 262 6.76 7.41 9.37
N THR A 263 6.76 6.25 8.71
CA THR A 263 6.54 4.97 9.39
C THR A 263 7.69 4.62 10.32
N LEU A 264 8.93 4.78 9.85
CA LEU A 264 10.13 4.49 10.66
C LEU A 264 10.31 5.50 11.80
N GLU A 265 9.91 6.75 11.60
CA GLU A 265 9.87 7.79 12.63
C GLU A 265 8.84 7.47 13.71
N GLU A 266 7.62 7.05 13.34
CA GLU A 266 6.61 6.63 14.32
C GLU A 266 7.10 5.46 15.18
N TRP A 267 7.79 4.50 14.57
CA TRP A 267 8.41 3.37 15.28
C TRP A 267 9.69 3.74 16.02
N LYS A 268 10.14 4.99 15.88
CA LYS A 268 11.38 5.54 16.44
C LYS A 268 12.58 4.67 16.12
N LEU A 269 12.58 4.02 14.95
CA LEU A 269 13.46 2.88 14.65
C LEU A 269 14.95 3.23 14.88
N PHE A 270 15.35 4.44 14.49
CA PHE A 270 16.74 4.92 14.64
C PHE A 270 17.08 5.46 16.03
N GLU A 271 16.10 5.74 16.88
CA GLU A 271 16.30 6.24 18.25
C GLU A 271 16.33 5.12 19.29
N ARG A 272 15.87 3.92 18.92
CA ARG A 272 15.87 2.75 19.80
C ARG A 272 17.28 2.36 20.25
N ASN A 273 17.40 1.85 21.47
CA ASN A 273 18.65 1.40 22.08
C ASN A 273 18.51 0.01 22.71
N ASP A 274 17.45 -0.72 22.35
CA ASP A 274 17.06 -2.01 22.89
C ASP A 274 17.26 -3.17 21.90
N PHE A 275 17.89 -2.90 20.76
CA PHE A 275 18.30 -3.92 19.80
C PHE A 275 19.56 -4.65 20.25
N GLY A 276 19.58 -5.95 20.00
CA GLY A 276 20.79 -6.77 20.04
C GLY A 276 21.60 -6.61 18.75
N LYS A 277 22.69 -7.39 18.66
CA LYS A 277 23.65 -7.31 17.55
C LYS A 277 22.99 -7.49 16.17
N GLU A 278 22.07 -8.45 16.04
CA GLU A 278 21.38 -8.69 14.77
C GLU A 278 20.40 -7.56 14.43
N GLY A 279 19.64 -7.07 15.43
CA GLY A 279 18.72 -5.95 15.23
C GLY A 279 19.45 -4.67 14.78
N GLU A 280 20.62 -4.41 15.35
CA GLU A 280 21.49 -3.30 14.95
C GLU A 280 21.97 -3.40 13.50
N GLN A 281 22.37 -4.60 13.06
CA GLN A 281 22.75 -4.83 11.66
C GLN A 281 21.58 -4.54 10.71
N VAL A 282 20.37 -4.99 11.05
CA VAL A 282 19.18 -4.72 10.25
C VAL A 282 18.89 -3.21 10.20
N ARG A 283 19.02 -2.51 11.34
CA ARG A 283 18.85 -1.05 11.41
C ARG A 283 19.83 -0.31 10.49
N GLU A 284 21.10 -0.71 10.49
CA GLU A 284 22.12 -0.16 9.57
C GLU A 284 21.79 -0.45 8.09
N CYS A 285 21.28 -1.64 7.78
CA CYS A 285 20.82 -2.00 6.43
C CYS A 285 19.66 -1.13 5.97
N ILE A 286 18.66 -0.91 6.83
CA ILE A 286 17.54 0.00 6.56
C ILE A 286 18.07 1.42 6.32
N GLY A 287 18.99 1.91 7.16
CA GLY A 287 19.61 3.24 7.00
C GLY A 287 20.26 3.42 5.63
N ARG A 288 21.13 2.48 5.23
CA ARG A 288 21.78 2.48 3.90
C ARG A 288 20.77 2.43 2.76
N HIS A 289 19.71 1.63 2.91
CA HIS A 289 18.66 1.55 1.90
C HIS A 289 17.92 2.89 1.71
N LEU A 290 17.65 3.63 2.79
CA LEU A 290 17.03 4.95 2.69
C LEU A 290 17.95 5.96 1.98
N GLU A 291 19.27 5.90 2.19
CA GLU A 291 20.25 6.72 1.48
C GLU A 291 20.27 6.39 -0.02
N ASP A 292 20.22 5.10 -0.36
CA ASP A 292 20.14 4.65 -1.74
C ASP A 292 18.85 5.12 -2.42
N LEU A 293 17.70 5.01 -1.74
CA LEU A 293 16.43 5.51 -2.25
C LEU A 293 16.44 7.04 -2.42
N GLU A 294 17.08 7.78 -1.52
CA GLU A 294 17.24 9.23 -1.63
C GLU A 294 18.06 9.62 -2.88
N MET A 295 19.19 8.95 -3.11
CA MET A 295 20.00 9.18 -4.31
C MET A 295 19.22 8.85 -5.58
N GLN A 296 18.47 7.76 -5.56
CA GLN A 296 17.62 7.38 -6.67
C GLN A 296 16.52 8.43 -6.90
N ALA A 297 15.81 8.86 -5.87
CA ALA A 297 14.76 9.88 -5.97
C ALA A 297 15.28 11.17 -6.62
N ARG A 298 16.45 11.67 -6.20
CA ARG A 298 17.09 12.84 -6.81
C ARG A 298 17.38 12.66 -8.30
N ARG A 299 17.85 11.48 -8.71
CA ARG A 299 18.09 11.17 -10.13
C ARG A 299 16.79 11.13 -10.93
N PHE A 300 15.72 10.59 -10.35
CA PHE A 300 14.41 10.55 -10.99
C PHE A 300 13.84 11.96 -11.20
N GLU A 301 13.89 12.80 -10.17
CA GLU A 301 13.44 14.21 -10.23
C GLU A 301 14.18 14.97 -11.34
N GLN A 302 15.51 14.89 -11.37
CA GLN A 302 16.33 15.51 -12.42
C GLN A 302 15.97 15.02 -13.84
N SER A 303 15.63 13.73 -13.99
CA SER A 303 15.21 13.17 -15.28
C SER A 303 13.83 13.69 -15.69
N ARG A 304 12.91 13.84 -14.73
CA ARG A 304 11.56 14.35 -14.97
C ARG A 304 11.60 15.82 -15.41
N ASP A 305 12.38 16.64 -14.71
CA ASP A 305 12.50 18.08 -15.00
C ASP A 305 13.08 18.34 -16.40
N ARG A 306 14.06 17.53 -16.83
CA ARG A 306 14.61 17.58 -18.20
C ARG A 306 13.59 17.24 -19.27
N THR A 307 12.64 16.35 -18.96
CA THR A 307 11.60 15.92 -19.91
C THR A 307 10.44 16.92 -19.97
N CYS A 308 10.14 17.62 -18.87
CA CYS A 308 9.12 18.67 -18.80
C CYS A 308 9.59 20.07 -19.24
N SER A 309 10.89 20.31 -19.38
CA SER A 309 11.42 21.59 -19.87
C SER A 309 11.21 21.71 -21.39
N PRO A 310 10.47 22.72 -21.91
CA PRO A 310 10.29 22.88 -23.34
C PRO A 310 11.61 23.33 -23.98
N THR A 311 12.21 22.50 -24.85
CA THR A 311 13.32 22.93 -25.69
C THR A 311 12.83 23.94 -26.74
N PRO A 312 13.46 25.12 -26.88
CA PRO A 312 13.15 26.01 -27.98
C PRO A 312 13.71 25.41 -29.27
N ASN A 313 12.81 24.88 -30.10
CA ASN A 313 12.93 24.67 -31.54
C ASN A 313 14.13 23.84 -32.04
N SER A 314 13.90 22.55 -32.33
CA SER A 314 14.57 21.90 -33.46
C SER A 314 13.66 20.82 -34.06
N ARG A 315 13.44 20.94 -35.37
CA ARG A 315 12.71 20.01 -36.23
C ARG A 315 13.27 18.58 -36.12
N ALA A 316 12.33 17.63 -36.18
CA ALA A 316 12.43 16.25 -36.66
C ALA A 316 13.83 15.63 -36.78
N GLU A 317 14.12 14.70 -35.87
CA GLU A 317 14.70 13.38 -36.16
C GLU A 317 14.50 12.51 -34.92
N GLU A 318 13.88 11.33 -35.07
CA GLU A 318 13.77 10.34 -33.98
C GLU A 318 15.16 9.76 -33.67
N PRO A 319 15.68 9.87 -32.43
CA PRO A 319 16.81 9.07 -32.00
C PRO A 319 16.31 7.85 -31.22
N GLY A 320 16.77 6.68 -31.63
CA GLY A 320 16.37 5.39 -31.11
C GLY A 320 16.45 5.25 -29.58
N GLY A 321 15.33 4.82 -28.99
CA GLY A 321 15.28 3.75 -28.00
C GLY A 321 16.24 3.82 -26.80
N GLN A 322 16.32 4.94 -26.08
CA GLN A 322 16.93 4.95 -24.75
C GLN A 322 15.88 4.57 -23.70
N ARG A 323 15.75 3.25 -23.46
CA ARG A 323 14.82 2.66 -22.49
C ARG A 323 15.14 3.15 -21.06
N SER A 324 14.20 3.84 -20.44
CA SER A 324 14.23 4.16 -19.00
C SER A 324 14.26 2.87 -18.17
N ARG A 325 15.43 2.55 -17.62
CA ARG A 325 15.70 1.35 -16.80
C ARG A 325 15.26 1.50 -15.34
N TRP A 326 14.27 2.33 -15.04
CA TRP A 326 13.94 2.67 -13.65
C TRP A 326 13.03 1.66 -12.95
N ALA A 327 12.00 1.17 -13.64
CA ALA A 327 10.93 0.37 -13.01
C ALA A 327 11.32 -1.05 -12.57
N THR A 328 12.61 -1.42 -12.55
CA THR A 328 13.07 -2.71 -12.01
C THR A 328 14.40 -2.66 -11.25
N SER A 329 15.30 -1.71 -11.48
CA SER A 329 16.56 -1.67 -10.71
C SER A 329 16.38 -1.08 -9.32
N SER A 330 15.39 -0.19 -9.15
CA SER A 330 15.14 0.51 -7.89
C SER A 330 14.50 -0.34 -6.80
N PHE A 331 13.84 -1.44 -7.18
CA PHE A 331 13.26 -2.43 -6.27
C PHE A 331 13.99 -3.80 -6.31
N ARG A 332 15.13 -3.88 -7.02
CA ARG A 332 16.01 -5.06 -7.02
C ARG A 332 17.43 -4.71 -6.58
N ALA A 333 17.58 -3.76 -5.65
CA ALA A 333 18.87 -3.51 -5.02
C ALA A 333 19.25 -4.69 -4.11
N THR A 334 20.00 -5.64 -4.68
CA THR A 334 21.01 -6.50 -4.02
C THR A 334 20.86 -6.72 -2.52
N SER A 335 19.94 -7.62 -2.13
CA SER A 335 19.84 -8.12 -0.75
C SER A 335 20.90 -9.20 -0.40
N ALA A 336 21.76 -9.57 -1.35
CA ALA A 336 22.71 -10.68 -1.15
C ALA A 336 23.84 -10.40 -0.15
N ALA A 337 23.99 -9.17 0.35
CA ALA A 337 25.09 -8.79 1.26
C ALA A 337 24.64 -8.50 2.70
N CYS A 338 23.35 -8.63 3.03
CA CYS A 338 22.79 -8.08 4.27
C CYS A 338 21.80 -8.99 5.02
N ILE A 339 21.62 -10.24 4.59
CA ILE A 339 20.79 -11.26 5.29
C ILE A 339 21.64 -12.47 5.64
#